data_AF-A0A973RSP0-F1
#
_entry.id   AF-A0A973RSP0-F1
#
_cell.length_a   1.000
_cell.length_b   1.000
_cell.length_c   1.000
_cell.angle_alpha   90.00
_cell.angle_beta   90.00
_cell.angle_gamma   90.00
#
_symmetry.space_group_name_H-M   'P 1'
#
loop_
_entity.id
_entity.type
_entity.pdbx_description
1 polymer ?
#
loop_
_entity_poly.entity_id
_entity_poly.type
_entity_poly.pdbx_seq_one_letter_code
_entity_poly.pdbx_strand_id
1 'polypeptide(L)' 'MVDADQTFVIVGGGLAGAKAAETLRAEGFTGRVILICDERDHPYERPPLSKGYLLGKEER' A
#
# COMPACT_ATOMS: atom_id res chain seq x y z
N MET A 1 7.78 9.84 21.99
CA MET A 1 7.63 8.62 21.16
C MET A 1 8.95 8.44 20.45
N VAL A 2 9.63 7.31 20.67
CA VAL A 2 11.06 7.12 20.34
C VAL A 2 11.31 7.13 18.82
N ASP A 3 10.25 6.97 18.01
CA ASP A 3 10.37 6.71 16.58
C ASP A 3 9.96 7.90 15.70
N ALA A 4 9.62 9.04 16.30
CA ALA A 4 9.08 10.21 15.57
C ALA A 4 10.04 10.72 14.47
N ASP A 5 11.35 10.56 14.67
CA ASP A 5 12.38 10.97 13.71
C ASP A 5 12.75 9.88 12.68
N GLN A 6 12.22 8.66 12.83
CA GLN A 6 12.48 7.57 11.91
C GLN A 6 11.60 7.66 10.66
N THR A 7 12.18 7.30 9.51
CA THR A 7 11.47 7.28 8.22
C THR A 7 11.62 5.92 7.55
N PHE A 8 10.51 5.28 7.22
CA PHE A 8 10.47 4.13 6.31
C PHE A 8 10.09 4.57 4.90
N VAL A 9 10.89 4.16 3.92
CA VAL A 9 10.61 4.36 2.50
C VAL A 9 10.31 2.99 1.89
N ILE A 10 9.10 2.84 1.34
CA ILE A 10 8.62 1.63 0.69
C ILE A 10 8.56 1.91 -0.81
N VAL A 11 9.28 1.12 -1.61
CA VAL A 11 9.28 1.22 -3.07
C VAL A 11 8.41 0.12 -3.64
N GLY A 12 7.31 0.52 -4.29
CA GLY A 12 6.34 -0.37 -4.92
C GLY A 12 4.94 -0.24 -4.33
N GLY A 13 4.01 0.27 -5.14
CA GLY A 13 2.59 0.44 -4.80
C GLY A 13 1.72 -0.82 -4.94
N GLY A 14 2.31 -2.01 -4.83
CA GLY A 14 1.57 -3.27 -4.86
C GLY A 14 0.98 -3.64 -3.50
N LEU A 15 0.26 -4.77 -3.46
CA LEU A 15 -0.34 -5.30 -2.22
C LEU A 15 0.67 -5.43 -1.08
N ALA A 16 1.90 -5.88 -1.37
CA ALA A 16 2.96 -6.02 -0.37
C ALA A 16 3.35 -4.67 0.26
N GLY A 17 3.55 -3.63 -0.55
CA GLY A 17 3.92 -2.30 -0.06
C GLY A 17 2.78 -1.64 0.71
N ALA A 18 1.54 -1.79 0.23
CA ALA A 18 0.35 -1.31 0.93
C ALA A 18 0.19 -1.97 2.30
N LYS A 19 0.33 -3.31 2.36
CA LYS A 19 0.23 -4.06 3.63
C LYS A 19 1.36 -3.71 4.59
N ALA A 20 2.58 -3.53 4.10
CA ALA A 20 3.69 -3.08 4.95
C ALA A 20 3.41 -1.71 5.59
N ALA A 21 2.91 -0.73 4.80
CA ALA A 21 2.56 0.59 5.31
C ALA A 21 1.40 0.55 6.32
N GLU A 22 0.37 -0.27 6.03
CA GLU A 22 -0.78 -0.49 6.92
C GLU A 22 -0.34 -1.11 8.25
N THR A 23 0.47 -2.18 8.22
CA THR A 23 0.97 -2.86 9.40
C THR A 23 1.84 -1.94 10.25
N LEU A 24 2.72 -1.13 9.66
CA LEU A 24 3.50 -0.14 10.42
C LEU A 24 2.59 0.76 11.27
N ARG A 25 1.50 1.26 10.69
CA ARG A 25 0.54 2.09 11.44
C ARG A 25 -0.25 1.31 12.47
N ALA A 26 -0.69 0.10 12.14
CA ALA A 26 -1.44 -0.77 13.07
C ALA A 26 -0.61 -1.16 14.29
N GLU A 27 0.69 -1.41 14.11
CA GLU A 27 1.65 -1.75 15.18
C GLU A 27 2.16 -0.52 15.96
N GLY A 28 1.62 0.67 15.69
CA GLY A 28 1.91 1.87 16.47
C GLY A 28 3.17 2.64 16.04
N PHE A 29 3.76 2.35 14.87
CA PHE A 29 4.85 3.17 14.34
C PHE A 29 4.35 4.58 14.04
N THR A 30 4.98 5.58 14.66
CA THR A 30 4.60 6.99 14.53
C THR A 30 5.55 7.86 13.74
N GLY A 31 6.66 7.29 13.27
CA GLY A 31 7.56 7.97 12.34
C GLY A 31 6.93 8.14 10.96
N ARG A 32 7.70 8.74 10.04
CA ARG A 32 7.24 9.00 8.68
C ARG A 32 7.25 7.71 7.84
N VAL A 33 6.18 7.48 7.09
CA VAL A 33 6.11 6.40 6.09
C VAL A 33 5.91 7.04 4.72
N ILE A 34 6.79 6.71 3.79
CA ILE A 34 6.74 7.19 2.40
C ILE A 34 6.55 5.97 1.50
N LEU A 35 5.47 5.96 0.72
CA LEU A 35 5.22 4.96 -0.31
C LEU A 35 5.50 5.58 -1.67
N ILE A 36 6.45 5.01 -2.40
CA ILE A 36 6.81 5.45 -3.75
C ILE A 36 6.22 4.45 -4.74
N CYS A 37 5.32 4.94 -5.59
CA CYS A 37 4.66 4.18 -6.62
C CYS A 37 5.05 4.72 -8.00
N ASP A 38 5.23 3.83 -8.97
CA ASP A 38 5.37 4.21 -10.39
C ASP A 38 3.99 4.52 -11.02
N GLU A 39 2.97 3.77 -10.59
CA GLU A 39 1.59 3.97 -11.00
C GLU A 39 0.97 5.18 -10.27
N ARG A 40 0.14 5.96 -10.98
CA ARG A 40 -0.55 7.15 -10.42
C ARG A 40 -1.71 6.79 -9.51
N ASP A 41 -2.16 5.54 -9.60
CA ASP A 41 -3.31 5.06 -8.86
C ASP A 41 -2.91 4.62 -7.46
N HIS A 42 -3.88 4.62 -6.55
CA HIS A 42 -3.68 4.02 -5.23
C HIS A 42 -3.40 2.52 -5.34
N PRO A 43 -2.67 1.92 -4.38
CA PRO A 43 -2.48 0.48 -4.35
C PRO A 43 -3.82 -0.27 -4.41
N TYR A 44 -3.90 -1.24 -5.31
CA TYR A 44 -5.12 -2.01 -5.59
C TYR A 44 -4.79 -3.50 -5.72
N GLU A 45 -5.83 -4.34 -5.67
CA GLU A 45 -5.69 -5.78 -5.84
C GLU A 45 -5.59 -6.16 -7.31
N ARG A 46 -4.50 -6.83 -7.70
CA ARG A 46 -4.32 -7.34 -9.06
C ARG A 46 -5.19 -8.57 -9.40
N PRO A 47 -5.51 -9.51 -8.48
CA PRO A 47 -6.26 -10.71 -8.81
C PRO A 47 -7.68 -10.49 -9.38
N PRO A 48 -8.47 -9.48 -8.94
CA PRO A 48 -9.76 -9.13 -9.56
C PRO A 48 -9.64 -8.69 -11.02
N LEU A 49 -8.50 -8.08 -11.41
CA LEU A 49 -8.30 -7.53 -12.76
C LEU A 49 -8.41 -8.54 -13.89
N SER A 50 -8.11 -9.81 -13.64
CA SER A 50 -8.29 -10.90 -14.61
C SER A 50 -9.56 -11.71 -14.40
N LYS A 51 -10.41 -11.29 -13.45
CA LYS A 51 -11.63 -11.99 -13.02
C LYS A 51 -12.83 -11.06 -13.02
N GLY A 52 -13.39 -10.72 -11.85
CA GLY A 52 -14.64 -9.99 -11.77
C GLY A 52 -14.55 -8.61 -12.39
N TYR A 53 -13.41 -7.90 -12.26
CA TYR A 53 -13.22 -6.60 -12.91
C TYR A 53 -13.28 -6.72 -14.44
N LEU A 54 -12.57 -7.69 -15.02
CA LEU A 54 -12.58 -7.92 -16.47
C LEU A 54 -13.98 -8.28 -16.99
N LEU A 55 -14.80 -8.91 -16.15
CA LEU A 55 -16.18 -9.28 -16.46
C LEU A 55 -17.21 -8.19 -16.09
N GLY A 56 -16.77 -7.02 -15.58
CA GLY A 56 -17.65 -5.94 -15.14
C GLY A 56 -18.50 -6.26 -13.90
N LYS A 57 -18.05 -7.22 -13.08
CA LYS A 57 -18.75 -7.69 -11.86
C LYS A 57 -18.16 -7.15 -10.56
N GLU A 58 -16.95 -6.59 -10.62
CA GLU A 58 -16.23 -6.03 -9.48
C GLU A 58 -15.64 -4.67 -9.88
N GLU A 59 -15.53 -3.77 -8.91
CA GLU A 59 -14.77 -2.52 -9.05
C GLU A 59 -13.26 -2.80 -8.98
N ARG A 60 -12.47 -1.80 -9.40
CA ARG A 60 -11.01 -1.90 -9.45
C ARG A 60 -10.36 -1.68 -8.08
#